data_AF-A0A8J2QI73-F1
#
_entry.id   AF-A0A8J2QI73-F1
#
_cell.length_a   1.000
_cell.length_b   1.000
_cell.length_c   1.000
_cell.angle_alpha   90.00
_cell.angle_beta   90.00
_cell.angle_gamma   90.00
#
_symmetry.space_group_name_H-M   'P 1'
#
loop_
_entity.id
_entity.type
_entity.pdbx_description
1 polymer ?
#
loop_
_entity_poly.entity_id
_entity_poly.type
_entity_poly.pdbx_seq_one_letter_code
_entity_poly.pdbx_strand_id
1 'polypeptide(L)'
;MKGTLSEVCKRVDNVEARLSQLENKTPSVPESHLLEDIANLKTDLNEREKSCLLKDIEISGITERNGENLQHVVGLIARKIGITLEERDIVLG
;
A
#
# COMPACT_ATOMS: atom_id res chain seq x y z
N MET A 1 -19.90 -13.70 -60.92
CA MET A 1 -20.89 -13.42 -59.86
C MET A 1 -20.85 -14.43 -58.70
N LYS A 2 -20.84 -15.74 -58.94
CA LYS A 2 -20.85 -16.76 -57.85
C LYS A 2 -19.58 -16.77 -56.97
N GLY A 3 -18.40 -16.53 -57.53
CA GLY A 3 -17.12 -16.49 -56.79
C GLY A 3 -17.04 -15.32 -55.81
N THR A 4 -17.43 -14.12 -56.25
CA THR A 4 -17.42 -12.89 -55.42
C THR A 4 -18.39 -12.99 -54.24
N LEU A 5 -19.56 -13.61 -54.45
CA LEU A 5 -20.53 -13.83 -53.38
C LEU A 5 -20.00 -14.80 -52.32
N SER A 6 -19.33 -15.88 -52.75
CA SER A 6 -18.71 -16.85 -51.83
C SER A 6 -17.60 -16.22 -50.98
N GLU A 7 -16.82 -15.32 -51.56
CA GLU A 7 -15.75 -14.61 -50.84
C GLU A 7 -16.31 -13.60 -49.83
N VAL A 8 -17.40 -12.91 -50.16
CA VAL A 8 -18.10 -12.02 -49.22
C VAL A 8 -18.68 -12.82 -48.05
N CYS A 9 -19.31 -13.97 -48.29
CA CYS A 9 -19.83 -14.83 -47.21
C CYS A 9 -18.72 -15.22 -46.23
N LYS A 10 -17.56 -15.69 -46.73
CA LYS A 10 -16.42 -16.05 -45.87
C LYS A 10 -15.91 -14.86 -45.03
N ARG A 11 -15.94 -13.65 -45.60
CA ARG A 11 -15.54 -12.44 -44.87
C ARG A 11 -16.55 -12.08 -43.79
N VAL A 12 -17.84 -12.23 -44.06
CA VAL A 12 -18.91 -12.02 -43.08
C VAL A 12 -18.79 -13.03 -41.94
N ASP A 13 -18.66 -14.32 -42.24
CA ASP A 13 -18.48 -15.38 -41.24
C ASP A 13 -17.27 -15.11 -40.34
N ASN A 14 -16.16 -14.66 -40.93
CA ASN A 14 -14.95 -14.32 -40.17
C ASN A 14 -15.14 -13.07 -39.28
N VAL A 15 -15.89 -12.08 -39.75
CA VAL A 15 -16.22 -10.89 -38.96
C VAL A 15 -17.15 -11.26 -37.80
N GLU A 16 -18.16 -12.09 -38.04
CA GLU A 16 -19.08 -12.58 -37.02
C GLU A 16 -18.37 -13.42 -35.96
N ALA A 17 -17.46 -14.31 -36.38
CA ALA A 17 -16.65 -15.10 -35.45
C ALA A 17 -15.76 -14.21 -34.56
N ARG A 18 -15.17 -13.15 -35.12
CA ARG A 18 -14.37 -12.19 -34.36
C ARG A 18 -15.22 -11.32 -33.43
N LEU A 19 -16.43 -10.95 -33.86
CA LEU A 19 -17.37 -10.19 -33.04
C LEU A 19 -17.83 -11.02 -31.84
N SER A 20 -18.21 -12.28 -32.07
CA SER A 20 -18.61 -13.20 -31.01
C SER A 20 -17.47 -13.48 -30.01
N GLN A 21 -16.22 -13.58 -30.48
CA GLN A 21 -15.07 -13.68 -29.59
C GLN A 21 -14.82 -12.40 -28.77
N LEU A 22 -15.12 -11.22 -29.31
CA LEU A 22 -14.97 -9.95 -28.60
C LEU A 22 -16.07 -9.74 -27.56
N GLU A 23 -17.32 -10.05 -27.91
CA GLU A 23 -18.47 -10.01 -27.00
C GLU A 23 -18.27 -10.98 -25.82
N ASN A 24 -17.81 -12.21 -26.10
CA ASN A 24 -17.55 -13.21 -25.05
C ASN A 24 -16.29 -12.92 -24.21
N LYS A 25 -15.36 -12.09 -24.69
CA LYS A 25 -14.21 -11.61 -23.91
C LYS A 25 -14.54 -10.45 -22.98
N THR A 26 -15.80 -10.02 -22.95
CA THR A 26 -16.25 -8.95 -22.06
C THR A 26 -17.05 -9.49 -20.87
N PRO A 27 -16.46 -10.30 -19.97
CA PRO A 27 -16.79 -10.25 -18.56
C PRO A 27 -15.63 -9.51 -17.87
N SER A 28 -15.42 -8.24 -18.23
CA SER A 28 -14.37 -7.47 -17.58
C SER A 28 -14.92 -7.03 -16.23
N VAL A 29 -14.34 -7.54 -15.15
CA VAL A 29 -14.50 -7.04 -13.79
C VAL A 29 -14.78 -5.54 -13.85
N PRO A 30 -15.90 -5.05 -13.30
CA PRO A 30 -16.21 -3.63 -13.31
C PRO A 30 -14.97 -2.89 -12.85
N GLU A 31 -14.44 -2.03 -13.72
CA GLU A 31 -13.23 -1.23 -13.45
C GLU A 31 -13.36 -0.50 -12.10
N SER A 32 -14.59 -0.22 -11.68
CA SER A 32 -14.97 0.28 -10.36
C SER A 32 -14.45 -0.56 -9.18
N HIS A 33 -14.52 -1.88 -9.23
CA HIS A 33 -14.04 -2.73 -8.12
C HIS A 33 -12.53 -2.70 -8.00
N LEU A 34 -11.82 -2.69 -9.14
CA LEU A 34 -10.36 -2.57 -9.14
C LEU A 34 -9.91 -1.19 -8.63
N LEU A 35 -10.62 -0.13 -9.00
CA LEU A 35 -10.34 1.22 -8.51
C LEU A 35 -10.63 1.36 -7.02
N GLU A 36 -11.70 0.75 -6.53
CA GLU A 36 -12.06 0.68 -5.11
C GLU A 36 -11.00 -0.08 -4.30
N ASP A 37 -10.58 -1.25 -4.77
CA ASP A 37 -9.51 -2.04 -4.13
C ASP A 37 -8.19 -1.25 -4.08
N ILE A 38 -7.83 -0.55 -5.16
CA ILE A 38 -6.64 0.30 -5.20
C ILE A 38 -6.76 1.46 -4.18
N ALA A 39 -7.93 2.08 -4.05
CA ALA A 39 -8.15 3.16 -3.08
C ALA A 39 -8.04 2.67 -1.62
N ASN A 40 -8.60 1.49 -1.34
CA ASN A 40 -8.52 0.85 -0.03
C ASN A 40 -7.07 0.50 0.31
N LEU A 41 -6.34 -0.15 -0.60
CA LEU A 41 -4.93 -0.50 -0.41
C LEU A 41 -4.02 0.71 -0.19
N LYS A 42 -4.29 1.83 -0.88
CA LYS A 42 -3.57 3.10 -0.66
C LYS A 42 -3.83 3.67 0.72
N THR A 43 -5.06 3.56 1.21
CA THR A 43 -5.45 4.03 2.55
C THR A 43 -4.73 3.21 3.62
N ASP A 44 -4.76 1.88 3.49
CA ASP A 44 -4.08 0.95 4.42
C ASP A 44 -2.57 1.19 4.46
N LEU A 45 -1.94 1.42 3.31
CA LEU A 45 -0.52 1.75 3.24
C LEU A 45 -0.20 3.05 3.98
N ASN A 46 -0.98 4.10 3.74
CA ASN A 46 -0.80 5.39 4.40
C ASN A 46 -0.99 5.30 5.92
N GLU A 47 -1.96 4.51 6.40
CA GLU A 47 -2.16 4.30 7.84
C GLU A 47 -1.00 3.53 8.47
N ARG A 48 -0.49 2.50 7.80
CA ARG A 48 0.67 1.74 8.28
C ARG A 48 1.92 2.59 8.31
N GLU A 49 2.15 3.42 7.29
CA GLU A 49 3.29 4.33 7.22
C GLU A 49 3.25 5.35 8.37
N LYS A 50 2.10 5.98 8.60
CA LYS A 50 1.90 6.89 9.74
C LYS A 50 2.08 6.17 11.08
N SER A 51 1.61 4.93 11.20
CA SER A 51 1.76 4.13 12.42
C SER A 51 3.21 3.71 12.68
N CYS A 52 4.06 3.62 11.65
CA CYS A 52 5.49 3.40 11.83
C CYS A 52 6.22 4.68 12.23
N LEU A 53 5.85 5.83 11.66
CA LEU A 53 6.46 7.13 11.98
C LEU A 53 6.15 7.60 13.42
N LEU A 54 4.99 7.24 13.96
CA LEU A 54 4.54 7.61 15.32
C LEU A 54 5.20 6.82 16.46
N LYS A 55 6.12 5.88 16.16
CA LYS A 55 6.76 5.04 17.18
C LYS A 55 8.05 5.62 17.75
N ASP A 56 8.58 6.68 17.14
CA ASP A 56 9.78 7.32 17.63
C ASP A 56 9.40 8.38 18.67
N ILE A 57 9.99 8.27 19.87
CA ILE A 57 9.78 9.20 20.97
C ILE A 57 11.02 10.08 21.11
N GLU A 58 10.91 11.35 20.73
CA GLU A 58 11.96 12.34 20.98
C GLU A 58 11.85 12.87 22.41
N ILE A 59 12.96 12.83 23.16
CA ILE A 59 13.05 13.38 24.51
C ILE A 59 14.09 14.50 24.48
N SER A 60 13.64 15.75 24.64
CA SER A 60 14.48 16.94 24.64
C SER A 60 14.35 17.76 25.92
N GLY A 61 15.28 18.69 26.15
CA GLY A 61 15.27 19.60 27.32
C GLY A 61 15.79 18.97 28.62
N ILE A 62 16.44 17.81 28.56
CA ILE A 62 17.14 17.23 29.71
C ILE A 62 18.48 17.95 29.89
N THR A 63 18.75 18.45 31.09
CA THR A 63 20.07 18.98 31.43
C THR A 63 20.98 17.82 31.81
N GLU A 64 21.96 17.51 30.97
CA GLU A 64 22.95 16.47 31.25
C GLU A 64 24.02 17.01 32.20
N ARG A 65 24.30 16.28 33.28
CA ARG A 65 25.47 16.53 34.13
C ARG A 65 26.57 15.54 33.83
N ASN A 66 27.81 15.99 33.94
CA ASN A 66 28.98 15.12 33.79
C ASN A 66 28.91 13.93 34.75
N GLY A 67 29.00 12.73 34.20
CA GLY A 67 28.92 11.47 34.95
C GLY A 67 27.52 10.84 35.04
N GLU A 68 26.48 11.48 34.48
CA GLU A 68 25.16 10.86 34.37
C GLU A 68 25.12 9.84 33.23
N ASN A 69 24.43 8.72 33.46
CA ASN A 69 24.12 7.76 32.41
C ASN A 69 22.79 8.17 31.76
N LEU A 70 22.85 8.70 30.55
CA LEU A 70 21.70 9.21 29.80
C LEU A 70 20.66 8.11 29.51
N GLN A 71 21.10 6.86 29.28
CA GLN A 71 20.19 5.73 29.07
C GLN A 71 19.37 5.43 30.34
N HIS A 72 20.00 5.56 31.51
CA HIS A 72 19.31 5.39 32.78
C HIS A 72 18.27 6.49 33.03
N VAL A 73 18.61 7.74 32.71
CA VAL A 73 17.70 8.89 32.82
C VAL A 73 16.50 8.74 31.90
N VAL A 74 16.74 8.39 30.62
CA VAL A 74 15.68 8.13 29.64
C VAL A 74 14.78 6.97 30.10
N GLY A 75 15.35 5.88 30.64
CA GLY A 75 14.58 4.77 31.19
C GLY A 75 13.70 5.16 32.39
N LEU A 76 14.18 6.05 33.27
CA LEU A 76 13.38 6.60 34.37
C LEU A 76 12.22 7.45 33.87
N ILE A 77 12.45 8.28 32.85
CA ILE A 77 11.40 9.11 32.23
C ILE A 77 10.35 8.23 31.56
N ALA A 78 10.78 7.24 30.77
CA ALA A 78 9.90 6.28 30.11
C ALA A 78 8.98 5.56 31.11
N ARG A 79 9.55 5.04 32.21
CA ARG A 79 8.75 4.41 33.28
C ARG A 79 7.75 5.37 33.91
N LYS A 80 8.10 6.65 34.04
CA LYS A 80 7.21 7.67 34.61
C LYS A 80 6.02 7.99 33.72
N ILE A 81 6.15 7.85 32.40
CA ILE A 81 5.07 8.02 31.42
C ILE A 81 4.36 6.70 31.07
N GLY A 82 4.72 5.60 31.74
CA GLY A 82 4.09 4.28 31.55
C GLY A 82 4.62 3.49 30.36
N ILE A 83 5.79 3.84 29.83
CA ILE A 83 6.45 3.18 28.71
C ILE A 83 7.63 2.35 29.23
N THR A 84 7.76 1.12 28.75
CA THR A 84 8.91 0.26 29.04
C THR A 84 9.86 0.32 27.84
N LEU A 85 11.08 0.80 28.06
CA LEU A 85 12.17 0.83 27.07
C LEU A 85 13.32 -0.06 27.57
N GLU A 86 13.90 -0.85 26.69
CA GLU A 86 15.18 -1.53 26.91
C GLU A 86 16.35 -0.63 26.50
N GLU A 87 17.56 -0.92 26.97
CA GLU A 87 18.77 -0.13 26.60
C GLU A 87 19.01 -0.09 25.08
N ARG A 88 18.59 -1.13 24.36
CA ARG A 88 18.70 -1.22 22.89
C ARG A 88 17.72 -0.30 22.15
N ASP A 89 16.67 0.15 22.81
CA ASP A 89 15.62 1.01 22.24
C ASP A 89 16.03 2.50 22.31
N ILE A 90 17.12 2.81 23.01
CA ILE A 90 17.58 4.17 23.27
C ILE A 90 18.73 4.50 22.32
N VAL A 91 18.47 5.38 21.36
CA VAL A 91 19.48 5.94 20.47
C VAL A 91 19.85 7.34 20.97
N LEU A 92 21.13 7.57 21.23
CA LEU A 92 21.66 8.89 21.63
C LEU A 92 22.20 9.58 20.37
N GLY A 93 21.68 10.78 20.08
CA GLY A 93 22.00 11.58 18.89
C GLY A 93 22.47 12.98 19.22
#